data_AF-A0A7S3I388-F1
#
_entry.id   AF-A0A7S3I388-F1
#
_cell.length_a   1.000
_cell.length_b   1.000
_cell.length_c   1.000
_cell.angle_alpha   90.00
_cell.angle_beta   90.00
_cell.angle_gamma   90.00
#
_symmetry.space_group_name_H-M   'P 1'
#
loop_
_entity.id
_entity.type
_entity.pdbx_description
1 polymer ?
#
loop_
_entity_poly.entity_id
_entity_poly.type
_entity_poly.pdbx_seq_one_letter_code
_entity_poly.pdbx_strand_id
1 'polypeptide(L)'
;KRKRRGLGELKPRKKNPIKQITANSICFGLASALVAPLERSRILLQTAPMSNYRLDMPTTTRAMLPYIAQTQGIQALSRGVMPQIYGQWVQVLLKVAFYDRIKHFIMPYSQSRYNGLDYFIRSQLAAISCMTLSLGLTYPFDVLHTRL
;
A
#
# COMPACT_ATOMS: atom_id res chain seq x y z
N LYS A 1 13.01 -39.08 -19.35
CA LYS A 1 12.23 -38.26 -18.37
C LYS A 1 13.18 -37.32 -17.60
N ARG A 2 13.31 -36.04 -17.99
CA ARG A 2 14.19 -35.07 -17.28
C ARG A 2 13.62 -34.73 -15.89
N LYS A 3 14.37 -35.07 -14.83
CA LYS A 3 14.05 -34.81 -13.42
C LYS A 3 13.85 -33.31 -13.23
N ARG A 4 12.61 -32.88 -12.97
CA ARG A 4 12.24 -31.47 -12.87
C ARG A 4 12.76 -30.91 -11.53
N ARG A 5 14.01 -30.42 -11.50
CA ARG A 5 14.55 -29.76 -10.31
C ARG A 5 13.77 -28.48 -10.03
N GLY A 6 13.23 -28.42 -8.83
CA GLY A 6 12.49 -27.27 -8.36
C GLY A 6 13.38 -26.02 -8.16
N LEU A 7 12.84 -24.92 -7.65
CA LEU A 7 13.52 -23.65 -7.39
C LEU A 7 14.58 -23.75 -6.26
N GLY A 8 14.88 -24.97 -5.80
CA GLY A 8 15.83 -25.26 -4.73
C GLY A 8 15.34 -24.78 -3.36
N GLU A 9 16.13 -25.07 -2.32
CA GLU A 9 15.96 -24.48 -0.99
C GLU A 9 15.84 -22.96 -1.12
N LEU A 10 14.97 -22.34 -0.30
CA LEU A 10 14.75 -20.89 -0.27
C LEU A 10 16.10 -20.17 -0.23
N LYS A 11 16.54 -19.58 -1.35
CA LYS A 11 17.78 -18.82 -1.36
C LYS A 11 17.60 -17.64 -0.41
N PRO A 12 18.34 -17.56 0.70
CA PRO A 12 18.09 -16.55 1.71
C PRO A 12 18.22 -15.17 1.06
N ARG A 13 17.22 -14.32 1.32
CA ARG A 13 17.21 -12.93 0.86
C ARG A 13 18.49 -12.27 1.38
N LYS A 14 19.41 -11.91 0.49
CA LYS A 14 20.73 -11.32 0.83
C LYS A 14 20.66 -10.01 1.62
N LYS A 15 19.47 -9.40 1.73
CA LYS A 15 19.23 -8.14 2.44
C LYS A 15 18.45 -8.43 3.73
N ASN A 16 18.92 -7.89 4.85
CA ASN A 16 18.26 -8.03 6.15
C ASN A 16 16.78 -7.59 6.03
N PRO A 17 15.81 -8.44 6.42
CA PRO A 17 14.38 -8.12 6.30
C PRO A 17 14.01 -6.90 7.15
N ILE A 18 14.59 -6.82 8.35
CA ILE A 18 14.38 -5.71 9.29
C ILE A 18 14.78 -4.37 8.68
N LYS A 19 15.95 -4.29 8.04
CA LYS A 19 16.43 -3.06 7.37
C LYS A 19 15.50 -2.60 6.26
N GLN A 20 14.84 -3.52 5.57
CA GLN A 20 13.92 -3.18 4.49
C GLN A 20 12.58 -2.70 5.05
N ILE A 21 12.07 -3.34 6.10
CA ILE A 21 10.83 -2.90 6.77
C ILE A 21 11.04 -1.49 7.33
N THR A 22 12.10 -1.27 8.12
CA THR A 22 12.36 0.04 8.73
C THR A 22 12.57 1.13 7.70
N ALA A 23 13.35 0.87 6.64
CA ALA A 23 13.58 1.85 5.57
C ALA A 23 12.28 2.21 4.84
N ASN A 24 11.46 1.22 4.48
CA ASN A 24 10.17 1.47 3.81
C ASN A 24 9.21 2.24 4.73
N SER A 25 9.14 1.86 6.01
CA SER A 25 8.29 2.51 7.00
C SER A 25 8.66 3.97 7.24
N ILE A 26 9.96 4.29 7.36
CA ILE A 26 10.43 5.67 7.56
C ILE A 26 10.15 6.51 6.31
N CYS A 27 10.48 5.98 5.13
CA CYS A 27 10.23 6.66 3.86
C CYS A 27 8.74 6.96 3.68
N PHE A 28 7.87 5.99 3.96
CA PHE A 28 6.43 6.17 3.86
C PHE A 28 5.91 7.18 4.87
N GLY A 29 6.34 7.12 6.14
CA GLY A 29 5.90 8.08 7.16
C GLY A 29 6.22 9.53 6.77
N LEU A 30 7.42 9.78 6.24
CA LEU A 30 7.81 11.10 5.75
C LEU A 30 7.00 11.52 4.52
N ALA A 31 6.81 10.61 3.56
CA ALA A 31 6.02 10.87 2.36
C ALA A 31 4.56 11.19 2.72
N SER A 32 3.95 10.41 3.62
CA SER A 32 2.58 10.62 4.08
C SER A 32 2.42 11.94 4.83
N ALA A 33 3.41 12.38 5.60
CA ALA A 33 3.37 13.69 6.26
C ALA A 33 3.36 14.85 5.25
N LEU A 34 4.17 14.75 4.19
CA LEU A 34 4.23 15.76 3.12
C LEU A 34 2.96 15.77 2.26
N VAL A 35 2.38 14.60 2.02
CA VAL A 35 1.24 14.40 1.12
C VAL A 35 -0.12 14.58 1.83
N ALA A 36 -0.15 14.51 3.16
CA ALA A 36 -1.34 14.66 4.01
C ALA A 36 -2.32 15.80 3.59
N PRO A 37 -1.87 17.06 3.41
CA PRO A 37 -2.79 18.15 3.04
C PRO A 37 -3.47 17.91 1.68
N LEU A 38 -2.75 17.31 0.73
CA LEU A 38 -3.28 17.02 -0.61
C LEU A 38 -4.30 15.88 -0.56
N GLU A 39 -4.01 14.79 0.16
CA GLU A 39 -4.94 13.67 0.31
C GLU A 39 -6.23 14.12 1.00
N ARG A 40 -6.13 14.94 2.05
CA ARG A 40 -7.32 15.48 2.72
C ARG A 40 -8.20 16.28 1.75
N SER A 41 -7.60 17.17 0.96
CA SER A 41 -8.33 17.96 -0.03
C SER A 41 -8.98 17.08 -1.11
N ARG A 42 -8.33 15.99 -1.55
CA ARG A 42 -8.90 15.04 -2.52
C ARG A 42 -10.07 14.25 -1.93
N ILE A 43 -9.91 13.71 -0.73
CA ILE A 43 -10.97 12.94 -0.04
C ILE A 43 -12.21 13.81 0.14
N LEU A 44 -12.05 15.05 0.61
CA LEU A 44 -13.19 15.94 0.81
C LEU A 44 -13.88 16.32 -0.50
N LEU A 45 -13.15 16.52 -1.60
CA LEU A 45 -13.77 16.73 -2.91
C LEU A 45 -14.55 15.51 -3.40
N GLN A 46 -14.02 14.31 -3.15
CA GLN A 46 -14.67 13.06 -3.53
C GLN A 46 -15.91 12.77 -2.66
N THR A 47 -15.88 13.14 -1.38
CA THR A 47 -17.00 12.93 -0.46
C THR A 47 -18.02 14.07 -0.45
N ALA A 48 -17.67 15.27 -0.91
CA ALA A 48 -18.55 16.43 -1.03
C ALA A 48 -19.90 16.15 -1.72
N PRO A 49 -19.98 15.46 -2.88
CA PRO A 49 -21.26 15.16 -3.53
C PRO A 49 -22.11 14.15 -2.75
N MET A 50 -21.49 13.31 -1.92
CA MET A 50 -22.17 12.36 -1.03
C MET A 50 -22.52 12.99 0.34
N SER A 51 -21.97 14.18 0.60
CA SER A 51 -22.19 15.05 1.75
C SER A 51 -23.60 15.67 1.80
N ASN A 52 -24.41 15.50 2.85
CA ASN A 52 -25.60 16.34 3.07
C ASN A 52 -25.26 17.80 3.47
N TYR A 53 -24.00 18.15 3.76
CA TYR A 53 -23.54 19.51 4.12
C TYR A 53 -23.30 20.42 2.90
N ARG A 54 -24.27 20.52 2.00
CA ARG A 54 -24.00 20.89 0.60
C ARG A 54 -23.78 22.38 0.26
N LEU A 55 -23.45 23.27 1.19
CA LEU A 55 -23.70 24.71 0.92
C LEU A 55 -22.49 25.64 0.68
N ASP A 56 -21.24 25.28 0.98
CA ASP A 56 -20.16 26.28 0.81
C ASP A 56 -18.74 25.73 0.60
N MET A 57 -18.59 24.54 0.01
CA MET A 57 -17.26 23.97 -0.27
C MET A 57 -16.78 24.30 -1.69
N PRO A 58 -15.54 24.77 -1.86
CA PRO A 58 -14.97 25.03 -3.18
C PRO A 58 -14.74 23.73 -3.96
N THR A 59 -15.08 23.74 -5.25
CA THR A 59 -14.97 22.57 -6.15
C THR A 59 -13.55 22.28 -6.65
N THR A 60 -12.60 23.20 -6.39
CA THR A 60 -11.22 23.11 -6.87
C THR A 60 -10.26 22.78 -5.73
N THR A 61 -9.39 21.79 -5.91
CA THR A 61 -8.40 21.33 -4.91
C THR A 61 -7.51 22.47 -4.37
N ARG A 62 -7.11 23.42 -5.25
CA ARG A 62 -6.30 24.58 -4.86
C ARG A 62 -7.00 25.54 -3.92
N ALA A 63 -8.32 25.70 -4.06
CA ALA A 63 -9.14 26.57 -3.20
C ALA A 63 -9.56 25.84 -1.92
N MET A 64 -9.59 24.51 -1.93
CA MET A 64 -9.99 23.70 -0.79
C MET A 64 -8.92 23.66 0.33
N LEU A 65 -7.64 23.67 -0.03
CA LEU A 65 -6.52 23.73 0.92
C LEU A 65 -6.58 24.94 1.88
N PRO A 66 -6.64 26.20 1.40
CA PRO A 66 -6.75 27.37 2.27
C PRO A 66 -8.10 27.43 3.01
N TYR A 67 -9.19 26.93 2.41
CA TYR A 67 -10.50 26.85 3.06
C TYR A 67 -10.48 25.93 4.29
N ILE A 68 -9.88 24.74 4.20
CA ILE A 68 -9.73 23.82 5.34
C ILE A 68 -8.85 24.43 6.43
N ALA A 69 -7.74 25.08 6.03
CA ALA A 69 -6.82 25.71 6.97
C ALA A 69 -7.49 26.82 7.79
N GLN A 70 -8.39 27.60 7.18
CA GLN A 70 -9.12 28.69 7.83
C GLN A 70 -10.31 28.20 8.68
N THR A 71 -11.03 27.18 8.23
CA THR A 71 -12.24 26.70 8.91
C THR A 71 -11.98 25.72 10.05
N GLN A 72 -11.02 24.80 9.88
CA GLN A 72 -10.74 23.71 10.83
C GLN A 72 -9.34 23.79 11.45
N GLY A 73 -8.50 24.71 10.97
CA GLY A 73 -7.12 24.90 11.41
C GLY A 73 -6.09 24.05 10.65
N ILE A 74 -4.83 24.44 10.76
CA ILE A 74 -3.71 23.81 10.02
C ILE A 74 -3.50 22.34 10.44
N GLN A 75 -3.76 22.00 11.71
CA GLN A 75 -3.65 20.64 12.21
C GLN A 75 -4.73 19.70 11.65
N ALA A 76 -5.85 20.23 11.15
CA ALA A 76 -6.90 19.43 10.54
C ALA A 76 -6.49 18.85 9.18
N LEU A 77 -5.50 19.45 8.51
CA LEU A 77 -4.94 18.96 7.24
C LEU A 77 -4.21 17.63 7.39
N SER A 78 -3.64 17.36 8.57
CA SER A 78 -2.94 16.11 8.89
C SER A 78 -3.81 15.07 9.61
N ARG A 79 -5.11 15.35 9.82
CA ARG A 79 -6.03 14.36 10.41
C ARG A 79 -6.24 13.21 9.41
N GLY A 80 -6.07 11.99 9.89
CA GLY A 80 -6.16 10.77 9.08
C GLY A 80 -4.83 10.14 8.67
N VAL A 81 -3.68 10.78 8.92
CA VAL A 81 -2.36 10.23 8.54
C VAL A 81 -2.00 8.96 9.32
N MET A 82 -2.40 8.87 10.60
CA MET A 82 -2.08 7.73 11.47
C MET A 82 -2.61 6.38 10.93
N PRO A 83 -3.92 6.22 10.64
CA PRO A 83 -4.44 4.96 10.10
C PRO A 83 -3.80 4.59 8.76
N GLN A 84 -3.44 5.57 7.92
CA GLN A 84 -2.73 5.35 6.66
C GLN A 84 -1.33 4.75 6.88
N ILE A 85 -0.58 5.28 7.86
CA ILE A 85 0.74 4.75 8.23
C ILE A 85 0.61 3.33 8.76
N TYR A 86 -0.34 3.06 9.66
CA TYR A 86 -0.56 1.72 10.21
C TYR A 86 -0.91 0.70 9.13
N GLY A 87 -1.81 1.05 8.21
CA GLY A 87 -2.18 0.17 7.09
C GLY A 87 -0.97 -0.19 6.22
N GLN A 88 -0.14 0.80 5.87
CA GLN A 88 1.05 0.55 5.06
C GLN A 88 2.08 -0.34 5.79
N TRP A 89 2.26 -0.14 7.10
CA TRP A 89 3.19 -0.95 7.88
C TRP A 89 2.80 -2.43 7.87
N VAL A 90 1.51 -2.71 8.02
CA VAL A 90 0.96 -4.08 7.93
C VAL A 90 1.23 -4.66 6.54
N GLN A 91 0.99 -3.91 5.46
CA GLN A 91 1.26 -4.37 4.10
C GLN A 91 2.75 -4.71 3.86
N VAL A 92 3.67 -3.86 4.31
CA VAL A 92 5.12 -4.08 4.16
C VAL A 92 5.56 -5.31 4.95
N LEU A 93 5.04 -5.50 6.16
CA LEU A 93 5.32 -6.66 7.00
C LEU A 93 4.85 -7.96 6.33
N LEU A 94 3.61 -7.98 5.85
CA LEU A 94 3.04 -9.14 5.16
C LEU A 94 3.79 -9.46 3.87
N LYS A 95 4.18 -8.44 3.10
CA LYS A 95 4.99 -8.63 1.90
C LYS A 95 6.33 -9.28 2.21
N VAL A 96 6.99 -8.92 3.31
CA VAL A 96 8.26 -9.55 3.69
C VAL A 96 8.06 -10.98 4.19
N ALA A 97 6.97 -11.26 4.90
CA ALA A 97 6.69 -12.59 5.46
C ALA A 97 6.15 -13.60 4.41
N PHE A 98 5.18 -13.19 3.60
CA PHE A 98 4.41 -14.09 2.74
C PHE A 98 4.92 -14.17 1.31
N TYR A 99 5.54 -13.11 0.77
CA TYR A 99 5.93 -13.08 -0.64
C TYR A 99 6.85 -14.23 -1.03
N ASP A 100 7.85 -14.55 -0.21
CA ASP A 100 8.80 -15.63 -0.51
C ASP A 100 8.12 -17.02 -0.46
N ARG A 101 7.16 -17.20 0.45
CA ARG A 101 6.35 -18.43 0.57
C ARG A 101 5.44 -18.62 -0.65
N ILE A 102 4.71 -17.56 -1.03
CA ILE A 102 3.78 -17.56 -2.16
C ILE A 102 4.53 -17.75 -3.47
N LYS A 103 5.68 -17.07 -3.63
CA LYS A 103 6.50 -17.19 -4.83
C LYS A 103 7.05 -18.61 -5.00
N HIS A 104 7.47 -19.26 -3.91
CA HIS A 104 7.90 -20.65 -3.95
C HIS A 104 6.75 -21.61 -4.30
N PHE A 105 5.55 -21.35 -3.78
CA PHE A 105 4.36 -22.15 -4.10
C PHE A 105 3.97 -22.09 -5.58
N ILE A 106 3.97 -20.89 -6.18
CA ILE A 106 3.52 -20.68 -7.57
C ILE A 106 4.61 -21.00 -8.59
N MET A 107 5.87 -20.72 -8.27
CA MET A 107 7.03 -21.08 -9.07
C MET A 107 7.88 -22.09 -8.33
N PRO A 108 7.58 -23.40 -8.45
CA PRO A 108 8.41 -24.41 -7.85
C PRO A 108 9.61 -24.78 -8.71
N TYR A 109 9.86 -24.24 -9.92
CA TYR A 109 10.97 -24.65 -10.82
C TYR A 109 12.01 -23.54 -11.08
N SER A 110 13.27 -23.92 -11.39
CA SER A 110 14.34 -22.96 -11.71
C SER A 110 13.96 -21.97 -12.83
N GLN A 111 14.31 -20.69 -12.64
CA GLN A 111 14.06 -19.57 -13.57
C GLN A 111 14.51 -19.87 -15.02
N SER A 112 15.55 -20.69 -15.18
CA SER A 112 16.14 -21.03 -16.48
C SER A 112 15.25 -21.86 -17.41
N ARG A 113 14.08 -22.35 -16.95
CA ARG A 113 13.19 -23.22 -17.74
C ARG A 113 11.86 -22.60 -18.15
N TYR A 114 11.63 -21.33 -17.83
CA TYR A 114 10.41 -20.61 -18.21
C TYR A 114 10.66 -19.69 -19.39
N ASN A 115 9.72 -19.68 -20.34
CA ASN A 115 9.66 -18.63 -21.35
C ASN A 115 9.41 -17.27 -20.66
N GLY A 116 9.90 -16.17 -21.24
CA GLY A 116 9.80 -14.83 -20.62
C GLY A 116 8.37 -14.43 -20.23
N LEU A 117 7.39 -14.77 -21.07
CA LEU A 117 5.96 -14.53 -20.79
C LEU A 117 5.42 -15.41 -19.66
N ASP A 118 5.74 -16.71 -19.65
CA ASP A 118 5.35 -17.62 -18.56
C ASP A 118 5.90 -17.16 -17.21
N TYR A 119 7.15 -16.70 -17.19
CA TYR A 119 7.77 -16.15 -15.98
C TYR A 119 7.06 -14.89 -15.51
N PHE A 120 6.75 -13.96 -16.43
CA PHE A 120 6.01 -12.74 -16.11
C PHE A 120 4.65 -13.07 -15.50
N ILE A 121 3.82 -13.85 -16.18
CA ILE A 121 2.46 -14.20 -15.71
C ILE A 121 2.51 -14.84 -14.32
N ARG A 122 3.40 -15.81 -14.11
CA ARG A 122 3.55 -16.47 -12.81
C ARG A 122 4.04 -15.52 -11.72
N SER A 123 4.90 -14.55 -12.04
CA SER A 123 5.39 -13.58 -11.05
C SER A 123 4.29 -12.61 -10.63
N GLN A 124 3.45 -12.22 -11.59
CA GLN A 124 2.28 -11.39 -11.33
C GLN A 124 1.25 -12.14 -10.49
N LEU A 125 0.99 -13.42 -10.77
CA LEU A 125 0.10 -14.25 -9.94
C LEU A 125 0.59 -14.35 -8.47
N ALA A 126 1.90 -14.46 -8.26
CA ALA A 126 2.49 -14.44 -6.91
C ALA A 126 2.37 -13.08 -6.23
N ALA A 127 2.53 -11.98 -6.97
CA ALA A 127 2.32 -10.65 -6.44
C ALA A 127 0.86 -10.39 -6.08
N ILE A 128 -0.08 -10.74 -6.98
CA ILE A 128 -1.52 -10.56 -6.81
C ILE A 128 -2.01 -11.34 -5.60
N SER A 129 -1.68 -12.63 -5.49
CA SER A 129 -2.10 -13.45 -4.34
C SER A 129 -1.58 -12.92 -3.00
N CYS A 130 -0.34 -12.46 -2.96
CA CYS A 130 0.22 -11.79 -1.77
C CYS A 130 -0.52 -10.48 -1.47
N MET A 131 -0.86 -9.71 -2.50
CA MET A 131 -1.59 -8.45 -2.36
C MET A 131 -3.00 -8.68 -1.85
N THR A 132 -3.73 -9.65 -2.38
CA THR A 132 -5.08 -10.01 -1.95
C THR A 132 -5.12 -10.36 -0.46
N LEU A 133 -4.17 -11.18 0.01
CA LEU A 133 -4.05 -11.51 1.44
C LEU A 133 -3.75 -10.26 2.29
N SER A 134 -2.88 -9.38 1.80
CA SER A 134 -2.51 -8.15 2.50
C SER A 134 -3.68 -7.17 2.58
N LEU A 135 -4.45 -7.04 1.50
CA LEU A 135 -5.65 -6.20 1.44
C LEU A 135 -6.73 -6.71 2.39
N GLY A 136 -6.93 -8.02 2.50
CA GLY A 136 -7.87 -8.59 3.45
C GLY A 136 -7.60 -8.17 4.90
N LEU A 137 -6.33 -8.08 5.30
CA LEU A 137 -5.95 -7.62 6.64
C LEU A 137 -5.91 -6.09 6.78
N THR A 138 -5.64 -5.37 5.70
CA THR A 138 -5.47 -3.90 5.73
C THR A 138 -6.79 -3.16 5.56
N TYR A 139 -7.81 -3.80 4.98
CA TYR A 139 -9.13 -3.24 4.75
C TYR A 139 -9.74 -2.46 5.94
N PRO A 140 -9.70 -2.96 7.20
CA PRO A 140 -10.20 -2.18 8.34
C PRO A 140 -9.47 -0.84 8.53
N PHE A 141 -8.15 -0.78 8.28
CA PHE A 141 -7.38 0.47 8.38
C PHE A 141 -7.73 1.45 7.27
N ASP A 142 -7.99 0.97 6.06
CA ASP A 142 -8.40 1.81 4.93
C ASP A 142 -9.78 2.43 5.18
N VAL A 143 -10.70 1.65 5.77
CA VAL A 143 -12.02 2.17 6.19
C VAL A 143 -11.86 3.24 7.28
N LEU A 144 -11.00 3.03 8.29
CA LEU A 144 -10.75 4.04 9.32
C LEU A 144 -10.17 5.33 8.75
N HIS A 145 -9.26 5.24 7.78
CA HIS A 145 -8.67 6.41 7.13
C HIS A 145 -9.70 7.26 6.38
N THR A 146 -10.62 6.62 5.66
CA THR A 146 -11.64 7.32 4.87
C THR A 146 -12.77 7.94 5.69
N ARG A 147 -12.91 7.57 6.97
CA ARG A 147 -13.97 8.06 7.86
C ARG A 147 -13.56 9.20 8.80
N LEU A 148 -12.25 9.40 9.02
CA LEU A 148 -11.68 10.50 9.82
C LEU A 148 -11.44 11.75 8.95
#